data_AF-A0A2G6JLJ8-F1
#
_entry.id   AF-A0A2G6JLJ8-F1
#
_cell.length_a   1.000
_cell.length_b   1.000
_cell.length_c   1.000
_cell.angle_alpha   90.00
_cell.angle_beta   90.00
_cell.angle_gamma   90.00
#
_symmetry.space_group_name_H-M   'P 1'
#
loop_
_entity.id
_entity.type
_entity.pdbx_description
1 polymer ?
#
loop_
_entity_poly.entity_id
_entity_poly.type
_entity_poly.pdbx_seq_one_letter_code
_entity_poly.pdbx_strand_id
1 'polypeptide(L)'
;MHSAVLQNKGYIKFASRNTIEVITCSGIERAVKEQHRNAKTYEAMQGGKKKQFFVHFPGLDLAALKALNKSKARSYNNTGAIPHTSVVDPFTLESLVSRKGGCSARKLQRLIEGAADQIRKQHGKSAMDRGKLKDIAKAVLDAEAALSKEDIKKALSYLNKMAKKAAKWPEQAKTPLEVTRKRVLAFAEKKVDAALAMIDKKPREAMTLLRILQAKVRGTSLEERIKKALASH
;
A
#
# COMPACT_ATOMS: atom_id res chain seq x y z
N MET A 1 -23.62 -6.08 -14.09
CA MET A 1 -23.38 -4.79 -14.78
C MET A 1 -22.01 -4.19 -14.43
N HIS A 2 -21.63 -4.04 -13.15
CA HIS A 2 -20.24 -3.67 -12.78
C HIS A 2 -19.19 -4.69 -13.21
N SER A 3 -19.50 -5.99 -13.19
CA SER A 3 -18.60 -7.04 -13.71
C SER A 3 -18.19 -6.81 -15.17
N ALA A 4 -19.12 -6.38 -16.03
CA ALA A 4 -18.84 -6.09 -17.44
C ALA A 4 -17.91 -4.86 -17.60
N VAL A 5 -18.04 -3.86 -16.73
CA VAL A 5 -17.13 -2.71 -16.69
C VAL A 5 -15.74 -3.13 -16.24
N LEU A 6 -15.66 -3.97 -15.21
CA LEU A 6 -14.42 -4.46 -14.61
C LEU A 6 -13.69 -5.47 -15.49
N GLN A 7 -14.38 -6.10 -16.44
CA GLN A 7 -13.81 -6.98 -17.46
C GLN A 7 -13.50 -6.24 -18.78
N ASN A 8 -13.90 -4.98 -18.92
CA ASN A 8 -13.66 -4.21 -20.14
C ASN A 8 -12.19 -3.76 -20.21
N LYS A 9 -11.43 -4.27 -21.20
CA LYS A 9 -10.00 -3.94 -21.39
C LYS A 9 -9.73 -2.44 -21.52
N GLY A 10 -10.61 -1.69 -22.20
CA GLY A 10 -10.49 -0.24 -22.35
C GLY A 10 -10.66 0.50 -21.03
N TYR A 11 -11.65 0.10 -20.23
CA TYR A 11 -11.84 0.61 -18.88
C TYR A 11 -10.67 0.24 -17.96
N ILE A 12 -10.15 -0.99 -18.03
CA ILE A 12 -8.97 -1.41 -17.25
C ILE A 12 -7.75 -0.54 -17.60
N LYS A 13 -7.51 -0.26 -18.90
CA LYS A 13 -6.42 0.62 -19.35
C LYS A 13 -6.64 2.08 -18.93
N PHE A 14 -7.88 2.55 -18.91
CA PHE A 14 -8.23 3.87 -18.38
C PHE A 14 -8.01 3.94 -16.85
N ALA A 15 -8.43 2.91 -16.13
CA ALA A 15 -8.31 2.78 -14.69
C ALA A 15 -6.87 2.54 -14.22
N SER A 16 -5.99 2.05 -15.09
CA SER A 16 -4.56 1.95 -14.77
C SER A 16 -3.87 3.30 -14.81
N ARG A 17 -4.43 4.29 -15.52
CA ARG A 17 -3.89 5.65 -15.68
C ARG A 17 -4.52 6.68 -14.74
N ASN A 18 -5.76 6.45 -14.34
CA ASN A 18 -6.49 7.28 -13.39
C ASN A 18 -6.55 6.54 -12.05
N THR A 19 -6.31 7.23 -10.93
CA THR A 19 -6.38 6.63 -9.58
C THR A 19 -7.84 6.30 -9.23
N ILE A 20 -8.36 5.22 -9.81
CA ILE A 20 -9.71 4.71 -9.55
C ILE A 20 -9.56 3.54 -8.59
N GLU A 21 -9.95 3.76 -7.35
CA GLU A 21 -10.09 2.72 -6.35
C GLU A 21 -11.38 2.95 -5.59
N VAL A 22 -12.31 1.99 -5.70
CA VAL A 22 -13.12 1.41 -4.63
C VAL A 22 -14.06 0.38 -5.28
N ILE A 23 -13.94 -0.88 -4.88
CA ILE A 23 -14.95 -1.91 -5.17
C ILE A 23 -15.28 -2.57 -3.83
N THR A 24 -16.45 -2.27 -3.29
CA THR A 24 -17.03 -3.07 -2.21
C THR A 24 -18.10 -3.96 -2.82
N CYS A 25 -17.95 -5.28 -2.72
CA CYS A 25 -19.00 -6.23 -3.07
C CYS A 25 -19.73 -6.65 -1.78
N SER A 26 -20.78 -5.95 -1.41
CA SER A 26 -21.64 -6.38 -0.29
C SER A 26 -22.26 -7.74 -0.62
N GLY A 27 -22.32 -8.64 0.37
CA GLY A 27 -22.84 -10.00 0.17
C GLY A 27 -21.86 -10.99 -0.50
N ILE A 28 -20.64 -10.58 -0.83
CA ILE A 28 -19.65 -11.48 -1.46
C ILE A 28 -19.34 -12.71 -0.61
N GLU A 29 -19.36 -12.58 0.72
CA GLU A 29 -19.13 -13.69 1.65
C GLU A 29 -20.21 -14.76 1.52
N ARG A 30 -21.48 -14.32 1.46
CA ARG A 30 -22.62 -15.20 1.26
C ARG A 30 -22.54 -15.86 -0.12
N ALA A 31 -22.22 -15.09 -1.15
CA ALA A 31 -22.05 -15.60 -2.51
C ALA A 31 -20.90 -16.62 -2.63
N VAL A 32 -19.80 -16.46 -1.90
CA VAL A 32 -18.72 -17.46 -1.82
C VAL A 32 -19.22 -18.72 -1.11
N LYS A 33 -19.89 -18.58 0.04
CA LYS A 33 -20.47 -19.72 0.79
C LYS A 33 -21.48 -20.51 -0.04
N GLU A 34 -22.31 -19.80 -0.80
CA GLU A 34 -23.33 -20.38 -1.70
C GLU A 34 -22.75 -20.82 -3.07
N GLN A 35 -21.43 -20.78 -3.25
CA GLN A 35 -20.74 -21.16 -4.50
C GLN A 35 -21.29 -20.49 -5.75
N HIS A 36 -21.77 -19.24 -5.61
CA HIS A 36 -22.37 -18.51 -6.71
C HIS A 36 -21.34 -18.30 -7.83
N ARG A 37 -21.75 -18.53 -9.09
CA ARG A 37 -20.84 -18.46 -10.26
C ARG A 37 -19.96 -17.21 -10.32
N ASN A 38 -20.52 -16.05 -9.96
CA ASN A 38 -19.81 -14.76 -9.98
C ASN A 38 -18.86 -14.53 -8.80
N ALA A 39 -18.87 -15.41 -7.80
CA ALA A 39 -18.00 -15.38 -6.63
C ALA A 39 -16.99 -16.55 -6.62
N LYS A 40 -16.83 -17.25 -7.76
CA LYS A 40 -15.88 -18.34 -7.90
C LYS A 40 -14.46 -17.87 -7.55
N THR A 41 -13.74 -18.71 -6.81
CA THR A 41 -12.38 -18.44 -6.34
C THR A 41 -11.38 -19.49 -6.84
N TYR A 42 -10.09 -19.15 -6.82
CA TYR A 42 -8.97 -20.06 -7.04
C TYR A 42 -7.91 -19.84 -5.95
N GLU A 43 -7.07 -20.84 -5.70
CA GLU A 43 -5.99 -20.75 -4.73
C GLU A 43 -4.67 -20.35 -5.40
N ALA A 44 -3.89 -19.47 -4.77
CA ALA A 44 -2.54 -19.13 -5.22
C ALA A 44 -1.62 -18.81 -4.04
N MET A 45 -0.30 -19.00 -4.25
CA MET A 45 0.71 -18.62 -3.26
C MET A 45 1.09 -17.14 -3.45
N GLN A 46 0.94 -16.34 -2.40
CA GLN A 46 1.38 -14.94 -2.38
C GLN A 46 2.15 -14.65 -1.10
N GLY A 47 3.41 -14.24 -1.22
CA GLY A 47 4.27 -13.96 -0.06
C GLY A 47 4.48 -15.17 0.84
N GLY A 48 4.61 -16.37 0.26
CA GLY A 48 4.79 -17.62 1.00
C GLY A 48 3.53 -18.16 1.70
N LYS A 49 2.39 -17.49 1.57
CA LYS A 49 1.10 -17.93 2.15
C LYS A 49 0.13 -18.33 1.05
N LYS A 50 -0.61 -19.42 1.30
CA LYS A 50 -1.73 -19.85 0.45
C LYS A 50 -2.89 -18.86 0.64
N LYS A 51 -3.43 -18.34 -0.46
CA LYS A 51 -4.54 -17.39 -0.46
C LYS A 51 -5.59 -17.76 -1.50
N GLN A 52 -6.83 -17.41 -1.22
CA GLN A 52 -7.98 -17.65 -2.08
C GLN A 52 -8.38 -16.35 -2.78
N PHE A 53 -8.18 -16.30 -4.09
CA PHE A 53 -8.44 -15.16 -4.96
C PHE A 53 -9.72 -15.35 -5.77
N PHE A 54 -10.40 -14.27 -6.15
CA PHE A 54 -11.57 -14.35 -7.02
C PHE A 54 -11.19 -14.54 -8.48
N VAL A 55 -11.86 -15.47 -9.16
CA VAL A 55 -11.68 -15.72 -10.61
C VAL A 55 -12.10 -14.48 -11.41
N HIS A 56 -13.22 -13.85 -11.04
CA HIS A 56 -13.74 -12.68 -11.74
C HIS A 56 -13.11 -11.35 -11.28
N PHE A 57 -12.28 -11.38 -10.23
CA PHE A 57 -11.49 -10.23 -9.77
C PHE A 57 -10.04 -10.67 -9.46
N PRO A 58 -9.22 -10.95 -10.51
CA PRO A 58 -7.89 -11.50 -10.33
C PRO A 58 -7.02 -10.60 -9.43
N GLY A 59 -6.34 -11.21 -8.46
CA GLY A 59 -5.49 -10.49 -7.50
C GLY A 59 -6.20 -9.90 -6.28
N LEU A 60 -7.54 -9.98 -6.20
CA LEU A 60 -8.29 -9.70 -4.98
C LEU A 60 -8.60 -10.99 -4.23
N ASP A 61 -8.24 -11.05 -2.95
CA ASP A 61 -8.65 -12.11 -2.02
C ASP A 61 -9.88 -11.68 -1.20
N LEU A 62 -10.54 -12.64 -0.54
CA LEU A 62 -11.72 -12.37 0.28
C LEU A 62 -11.40 -11.38 1.42
N ALA A 63 -10.21 -11.47 2.02
CA ALA A 63 -9.80 -10.57 3.10
C ALA A 63 -9.68 -9.12 2.62
N ALA A 64 -9.14 -8.90 1.42
CA ALA A 64 -9.01 -7.59 0.78
C ALA A 64 -10.39 -6.98 0.50
N LEU A 65 -11.35 -7.76 -0.02
CA LEU A 65 -12.72 -7.28 -0.21
C LEU A 65 -13.43 -6.97 1.12
N LYS A 66 -13.22 -7.78 2.16
CA LYS A 66 -13.75 -7.51 3.51
C LYS A 66 -13.17 -6.21 4.09
N ALA A 67 -11.87 -6.01 3.94
CA ALA A 67 -11.19 -4.79 4.37
C ALA A 67 -11.76 -3.56 3.63
N LEU A 68 -12.02 -3.68 2.33
CA LEU A 68 -12.68 -2.62 1.55
C LEU A 68 -14.09 -2.33 2.05
N ASN A 69 -14.89 -3.35 2.38
CA ASN A 69 -16.24 -3.17 2.93
C ASN A 69 -16.24 -2.50 4.32
N LYS A 70 -15.16 -2.69 5.10
CA LYS A 70 -14.94 -2.03 6.39
C LYS A 70 -14.29 -0.64 6.27
N SER A 71 -13.90 -0.22 5.07
CA SER A 71 -13.25 1.08 4.84
C SER A 71 -14.27 2.23 4.76
N LYS A 72 -13.76 3.46 4.69
CA LYS A 72 -14.56 4.68 4.41
C LYS A 72 -15.39 4.57 3.12
N ALA A 73 -15.09 3.61 2.23
CA ALA A 73 -15.89 3.28 1.06
C ALA A 73 -17.40 3.15 1.37
N ARG A 74 -17.76 2.52 2.49
CA ARG A 74 -19.18 2.36 2.88
C ARG A 74 -19.85 3.70 3.16
N SER A 75 -19.12 4.66 3.72
CA SER A 75 -19.65 6.00 4.05
C SER A 75 -19.96 6.84 2.80
N TYR A 76 -19.37 6.53 1.65
CA TYR A 76 -19.67 7.22 0.39
C TYR A 76 -20.96 6.75 -0.27
N ASN A 77 -21.57 5.66 0.21
CA ASN A 77 -22.89 5.25 -0.23
C ASN A 77 -23.98 6.08 0.48
N ASN A 78 -24.09 7.34 0.12
CA ASN A 78 -25.20 8.21 0.53
C ASN A 78 -26.54 7.83 -0.13
N THR A 79 -26.55 6.81 -0.99
CA THR A 79 -27.72 6.43 -1.76
C THR A 79 -28.57 5.36 -1.07
N GLY A 80 -27.96 4.55 -0.19
CA GLY A 80 -28.61 3.39 0.43
C GLY A 80 -28.90 2.22 -0.51
N ALA A 81 -28.56 2.32 -1.80
CA ALA A 81 -28.80 1.29 -2.80
C ALA A 81 -27.52 0.51 -3.16
N ILE A 82 -27.69 -0.71 -3.66
CA ILE A 82 -26.61 -1.58 -4.15
C ILE A 82 -27.06 -2.18 -5.50
N PRO A 83 -26.23 -2.16 -6.56
CA PRO A 83 -24.89 -1.56 -6.61
C PRO A 83 -24.95 -0.02 -6.63
N HIS A 84 -23.88 0.62 -6.15
CA HIS A 84 -23.68 2.07 -6.23
C HIS A 84 -22.31 2.38 -6.82
N THR A 85 -22.13 3.59 -7.32
CA THR A 85 -20.82 4.09 -7.76
C THR A 85 -20.60 5.49 -7.19
N SER A 86 -19.46 5.71 -6.54
CA SER A 86 -19.03 7.03 -6.07
C SER A 86 -17.68 7.40 -6.67
N VAL A 87 -17.51 8.66 -7.04
CA VAL A 87 -16.23 9.28 -7.36
C VAL A 87 -15.84 10.16 -6.18
N VAL A 88 -14.64 9.98 -5.66
CA VAL A 88 -14.17 10.60 -4.42
C VAL A 88 -12.96 11.46 -4.73
N ASP A 89 -12.93 12.66 -4.17
CA ASP A 89 -11.75 13.52 -4.23
C ASP A 89 -10.64 12.93 -3.34
N PRO A 90 -9.43 12.65 -3.87
CA PRO A 90 -8.34 12.08 -3.08
C PRO A 90 -7.73 13.07 -2.07
N PHE A 91 -7.92 14.38 -2.23
CA PHE A 91 -7.39 15.42 -1.34
C PHE A 91 -8.32 15.69 -0.16
N THR A 92 -9.64 15.79 -0.41
CA THR A 92 -10.63 16.10 0.64
C THR A 92 -11.31 14.85 1.22
N LEU A 93 -11.24 13.72 0.50
CA LEU A 93 -11.98 12.50 0.82
C LEU A 93 -13.50 12.72 0.87
N GLU A 94 -14.01 13.66 0.06
CA GLU A 94 -15.43 13.92 -0.13
C GLU A 94 -15.93 13.29 -1.43
N SER A 95 -17.22 12.92 -1.46
CA SER A 95 -17.85 12.40 -2.67
C SER A 95 -18.12 13.55 -3.64
N LEU A 96 -17.50 13.51 -4.81
CA LEU A 96 -17.75 14.46 -5.91
C LEU A 96 -19.01 14.06 -6.68
N VAL A 97 -19.23 12.76 -6.84
CA VAL A 97 -20.39 12.19 -7.53
C VAL A 97 -20.78 10.89 -6.85
N SER A 98 -22.07 10.69 -6.57
CA SER A 98 -22.61 9.41 -6.10
C SER A 98 -23.86 9.03 -6.88
N ARG A 99 -23.98 7.76 -7.27
CA ARG A 99 -25.06 7.25 -8.12
C ARG A 99 -25.53 5.86 -7.71
N LYS A 100 -26.86 5.68 -7.77
CA LYS A 100 -27.55 4.38 -7.67
C LYS A 100 -27.47 3.60 -8.99
N GLY A 101 -27.37 2.28 -8.88
CA GLY A 101 -27.50 1.37 -10.03
C GLY A 101 -26.21 1.14 -10.82
N GLY A 102 -26.33 0.32 -11.85
CA GLY A 102 -25.23 0.01 -12.76
C GLY A 102 -24.89 1.19 -13.68
N CYS A 103 -23.61 1.32 -14.04
CA CYS A 103 -23.13 2.32 -14.98
C CYS A 103 -22.41 1.61 -16.14
N SER A 104 -22.55 2.11 -17.37
CA SER A 104 -21.73 1.60 -18.48
C SER A 104 -20.29 2.10 -18.36
N ALA A 105 -19.34 1.35 -18.93
CA ALA A 105 -17.92 1.70 -18.86
C ALA A 105 -17.64 3.11 -19.42
N ARG A 106 -18.25 3.45 -20.58
CA ARG A 106 -18.12 4.77 -21.21
C ARG A 106 -18.67 5.89 -20.32
N LYS A 107 -19.82 5.67 -19.67
CA LYS A 107 -20.41 6.67 -18.78
C LYS A 107 -19.55 6.86 -17.52
N LEU A 108 -18.95 5.79 -17.00
CA LEU A 108 -18.04 5.87 -15.86
C LEU A 108 -16.74 6.60 -16.19
N GLN A 109 -16.16 6.35 -17.37
CA GLN A 109 -14.98 7.08 -17.86
C GLN A 109 -15.23 8.59 -17.90
N ARG A 110 -16.33 9.03 -18.51
CA ARG A 110 -16.69 10.46 -18.56
C ARG A 110 -16.85 11.10 -17.19
N LEU A 111 -17.44 10.37 -16.23
CA LEU A 111 -17.58 10.86 -14.86
C LEU A 111 -16.23 11.06 -14.19
N ILE A 112 -15.28 10.16 -14.45
CA ILE A 112 -13.94 10.22 -13.86
C ILE A 112 -13.11 11.31 -14.53
N GLU A 113 -13.21 11.49 -15.84
CA GLU A 113 -12.57 12.60 -16.57
C GLU A 113 -13.08 13.94 -16.06
N GLY A 114 -14.40 14.11 -15.92
CA GLY A 114 -15.00 15.32 -15.36
C GLY A 114 -14.55 15.60 -13.92
N ALA A 115 -14.53 14.57 -13.07
CA ALA A 115 -14.02 14.70 -11.70
C ALA A 115 -12.52 15.03 -11.68
N ALA A 116 -11.71 14.44 -12.56
CA ALA A 116 -10.28 14.74 -12.65
C ALA A 116 -10.05 16.19 -13.08
N ASP A 117 -10.85 16.74 -13.99
CA ASP A 117 -10.76 18.14 -14.38
C ASP A 117 -11.23 19.07 -13.25
N GLN A 118 -12.26 18.70 -12.50
CA GLN A 118 -12.69 19.43 -11.31
C GLN A 118 -11.60 19.46 -10.23
N ILE A 119 -11.03 18.29 -9.90
CA ILE A 119 -9.90 18.16 -8.96
C ILE A 119 -8.72 19.01 -9.43
N ARG A 120 -8.42 19.01 -10.74
CA ARG A 120 -7.33 19.84 -11.28
C ARG A 120 -7.59 21.33 -11.14
N LYS A 121 -8.84 21.78 -11.29
CA LYS A 121 -9.21 23.18 -11.08
C LYS A 121 -9.13 23.58 -9.60
N GLN A 122 -9.55 22.71 -8.70
CA GLN A 122 -9.61 22.98 -7.26
C GLN A 122 -8.25 22.83 -6.55
N HIS A 123 -7.46 21.83 -6.94
CA HIS A 123 -6.24 21.43 -6.24
C HIS A 123 -4.96 21.56 -7.10
N GLY A 124 -5.09 22.02 -8.34
CA GLY A 124 -4.00 22.04 -9.32
C GLY A 124 -3.74 20.66 -9.94
N LYS A 125 -2.77 20.57 -10.86
CA LYS A 125 -2.36 19.28 -11.43
C LYS A 125 -1.88 18.36 -10.29
N SER A 126 -2.63 17.29 -10.02
CA SER A 126 -2.17 16.22 -9.14
C SER A 126 -0.79 15.76 -9.61
N ALA A 127 0.24 15.98 -8.78
CA ALA A 127 1.57 15.45 -9.01
C ALA A 127 1.61 13.92 -8.86
N MET A 128 0.49 13.29 -8.46
CA MET A 128 0.34 11.88 -8.15
C MET A 128 -0.54 11.18 -9.18
N ASP A 129 0.03 10.20 -9.86
CA ASP A 129 -0.67 9.25 -10.73
C ASP A 129 -0.58 7.83 -10.14
N ARG A 130 -1.33 6.89 -10.72
CA ARG A 130 -1.35 5.50 -10.24
C ARG A 130 0.00 4.80 -10.39
N GLY A 131 0.83 5.20 -11.35
CA GLY A 131 2.19 4.68 -11.51
C GLY A 131 3.04 5.02 -10.30
N LYS A 132 2.99 6.28 -9.85
CA LYS A 132 3.68 6.77 -8.64
C LYS A 132 3.22 6.07 -7.36
N LEU A 133 1.90 5.82 -7.23
CA LEU A 133 1.36 5.04 -6.11
C LEU A 133 1.85 3.58 -6.14
N LYS A 134 1.91 2.95 -7.32
CA LYS A 134 2.46 1.60 -7.49
C LYS A 134 3.95 1.55 -7.14
N ASP A 135 4.70 2.58 -7.52
CA ASP A 135 6.12 2.70 -7.18
C ASP A 135 6.32 2.76 -5.65
N ILE A 136 5.50 3.54 -4.93
CA ILE A 136 5.50 3.56 -3.46
C ILE A 136 5.18 2.18 -2.90
N ALA A 137 4.09 1.56 -3.33
CA ALA A 137 3.65 0.26 -2.84
C ALA A 137 4.73 -0.81 -3.09
N LYS A 138 5.37 -0.79 -4.27
CA LYS A 138 6.47 -1.68 -4.60
C LYS A 138 7.68 -1.44 -3.68
N ALA A 139 8.07 -0.19 -3.45
CA ALA A 139 9.18 0.12 -2.54
C ALA A 139 8.92 -0.35 -1.11
N VAL A 140 7.68 -0.24 -0.62
CA VAL A 140 7.26 -0.78 0.68
C VAL A 140 7.37 -2.31 0.69
N LEU A 141 6.83 -3.00 -0.31
CA LEU A 141 6.89 -4.46 -0.41
C LEU A 141 8.33 -4.98 -0.51
N ASP A 142 9.17 -4.35 -1.33
CA ASP A 142 10.59 -4.70 -1.48
C ASP A 142 11.34 -4.49 -0.15
N ALA A 143 11.02 -3.42 0.60
CA ALA A 143 11.60 -3.15 1.90
C ALA A 143 11.15 -4.16 2.97
N GLU A 144 9.87 -4.52 3.00
CA GLU A 144 9.35 -5.56 3.92
C GLU A 144 9.95 -6.93 3.60
N ALA A 145 10.11 -7.28 2.33
CA ALA A 145 10.76 -8.53 1.91
C ALA A 145 12.26 -8.56 2.22
N ALA A 146 12.94 -7.41 2.18
CA ALA A 146 14.33 -7.31 2.65
C ALA A 146 14.40 -7.44 4.19
N LEU A 147 13.48 -6.79 4.91
CA LEU A 147 13.41 -6.87 6.37
C LEU A 147 13.12 -8.29 6.86
N SER A 148 12.27 -9.07 6.16
CA SER A 148 12.03 -10.48 6.51
C SER A 148 13.25 -11.38 6.33
N LYS A 149 14.27 -10.91 5.59
CA LYS A 149 15.58 -11.56 5.44
C LYS A 149 16.65 -10.92 6.33
N GLU A 150 16.23 -10.07 7.27
CA GLU A 150 17.09 -9.26 8.14
C GLU A 150 18.10 -8.34 7.41
N ASP A 151 17.82 -8.00 6.14
CA ASP A 151 18.66 -7.11 5.33
C ASP A 151 18.22 -5.64 5.51
N ILE A 152 18.58 -5.08 6.67
CA ILE A 152 18.26 -3.71 7.08
C ILE A 152 18.79 -2.68 6.05
N LYS A 153 20.01 -2.88 5.54
CA LYS A 153 20.65 -1.95 4.60
C LYS A 153 19.83 -1.84 3.32
N LYS A 154 19.43 -2.98 2.77
CA LYS A 154 18.64 -3.03 1.53
C LYS A 154 17.22 -2.50 1.74
N ALA A 155 16.60 -2.82 2.88
CA ALA A 155 15.30 -2.27 3.25
C ALA A 155 15.33 -0.73 3.29
N LEU A 156 16.28 -0.14 4.02
CA LEU A 156 16.46 1.32 4.08
C LEU A 156 16.78 1.93 2.70
N SER A 157 17.56 1.23 1.86
CA SER A 157 17.89 1.69 0.51
C SER A 157 16.66 1.87 -0.38
N TYR A 158 15.74 0.89 -0.39
CA TYR A 158 14.49 0.99 -1.16
C TYR A 158 13.65 2.19 -0.71
N LEU A 159 13.49 2.35 0.62
CA LEU A 159 12.71 3.45 1.20
C LEU A 159 13.35 4.82 0.92
N ASN A 160 14.67 4.95 1.09
CA ASN A 160 15.40 6.19 0.83
C ASN A 160 15.33 6.60 -0.65
N LYS A 161 15.48 5.64 -1.57
CA LYS A 161 15.39 5.91 -3.01
C LYS A 161 14.00 6.44 -3.38
N MET A 162 12.95 5.85 -2.80
CA MET A 162 11.59 6.31 -3.06
C MET A 162 11.28 7.65 -2.37
N ALA A 163 11.73 7.86 -1.14
CA ALA A 163 11.56 9.12 -0.41
C ALA A 163 12.18 10.30 -1.16
N LYS A 164 13.37 10.13 -1.76
CA LYS A 164 14.01 11.15 -2.62
C LYS A 164 13.13 11.51 -3.82
N LYS A 165 12.53 10.51 -4.48
CA LYS A 165 11.61 10.73 -5.62
C LYS A 165 10.31 11.41 -5.17
N ALA A 166 9.82 11.06 -3.99
CA ALA A 166 8.57 11.53 -3.43
C ALA A 166 8.68 12.89 -2.71
N ALA A 167 9.86 13.53 -2.68
CA ALA A 167 10.09 14.76 -1.90
C ALA A 167 9.07 15.87 -2.18
N LYS A 168 8.67 16.04 -3.45
CA LYS A 168 7.69 17.05 -3.91
C LYS A 168 6.25 16.53 -3.97
N TRP A 169 5.97 15.32 -3.48
CA TRP A 169 4.62 14.74 -3.50
C TRP A 169 3.84 15.12 -2.23
N PRO A 170 2.50 15.02 -2.24
CA PRO A 170 1.68 15.26 -1.06
C PRO A 170 2.08 14.36 0.13
N GLU A 171 1.94 14.87 1.35
CA GLU A 171 2.36 14.15 2.58
C GLU A 171 1.66 12.81 2.76
N GLN A 172 0.37 12.72 2.41
CA GLN A 172 -0.41 11.48 2.48
C GLN A 172 0.20 10.36 1.63
N ALA A 173 0.87 10.69 0.53
CA ALA A 173 1.55 9.71 -0.32
C ALA A 173 2.86 9.20 0.30
N LYS A 174 3.47 9.96 1.23
CA LYS A 174 4.73 9.60 1.90
C LYS A 174 4.49 8.73 3.12
N THR A 175 3.32 8.81 3.75
CA THR A 175 2.98 8.08 4.99
C THR A 175 3.34 6.59 4.98
N PRO A 176 3.06 5.79 3.92
CA PRO A 176 3.45 4.39 3.91
C PRO A 176 4.97 4.17 4.00
N LEU A 177 5.77 5.02 3.34
CA LEU A 177 7.22 4.94 3.37
C LEU A 177 7.76 5.23 4.78
N GLU A 178 7.18 6.21 5.46
CA GLU A 178 7.58 6.59 6.82
C GLU A 178 7.22 5.53 7.85
N VAL A 179 6.00 4.97 7.77
CA VAL A 179 5.56 3.88 8.64
C VAL A 179 6.47 2.68 8.48
N THR A 180 6.77 2.27 7.25
CA THR A 180 7.68 1.14 7.00
C THR A 180 9.11 1.46 7.46
N ARG A 181 9.58 2.70 7.25
CA ARG A 181 10.90 3.14 7.76
C ARG A 181 11.00 3.03 9.27
N LYS A 182 9.98 3.49 10.01
CA LYS A 182 9.91 3.37 11.48
C LYS A 182 9.99 1.90 11.91
N ARG A 183 9.31 0.98 11.22
CA ARG A 183 9.38 -0.46 11.50
C ARG A 183 10.78 -1.04 11.26
N VAL A 184 11.43 -0.67 10.15
CA VAL A 184 12.81 -1.10 9.85
C VAL A 184 13.79 -0.57 10.91
N LEU A 185 13.65 0.69 11.31
CA LEU A 185 14.50 1.30 12.35
C LEU A 185 14.27 0.65 13.72
N ALA A 186 13.02 0.40 14.12
CA ALA A 186 12.71 -0.28 15.37
C ALA A 186 13.28 -1.71 15.40
N PHE A 187 13.28 -2.42 14.27
CA PHE A 187 13.95 -3.73 14.18
C PHE A 187 15.47 -3.61 14.32
N ALA A 188 16.08 -2.62 13.66
CA ALA A 188 17.51 -2.36 13.76
C ALA A 188 17.92 -1.96 15.19
N GLU A 189 17.13 -1.13 15.85
CA GLU A 189 17.34 -0.70 17.24
C GLU A 189 17.38 -1.89 18.20
N LYS A 190 16.42 -2.83 18.10
CA LYS A 190 16.45 -4.08 18.88
C LYS A 190 17.73 -4.89 18.69
N LYS A 191 18.27 -4.95 17.46
CA LYS A 191 19.53 -5.66 17.18
C LYS A 191 20.73 -4.92 17.78
N VAL A 192 20.73 -3.58 17.77
CA VAL A 192 21.76 -2.76 18.41
C VAL A 192 21.71 -2.92 19.92
N ASP A 193 20.53 -2.83 20.53
CA ASP A 193 20.35 -3.00 21.97
C ASP A 193 20.83 -4.39 22.44
N ALA A 194 20.50 -5.43 21.68
CA ALA A 194 20.98 -6.79 21.97
C ALA A 194 22.51 -6.88 21.90
N ALA A 195 23.15 -6.25 20.91
CA ALA A 195 24.61 -6.23 20.80
C ALA A 195 25.27 -5.43 21.93
N LEU A 196 24.68 -4.29 22.34
CA LEU A 196 25.18 -3.50 23.46
C LEU A 196 25.07 -4.25 24.79
N ALA A 197 23.96 -4.95 25.04
CA ALA A 197 23.78 -5.76 26.25
C ALA A 197 24.73 -6.98 26.32
N MET A 198 25.38 -7.33 25.21
CA MET A 198 26.38 -8.40 25.16
C MET A 198 27.79 -7.92 25.50
N ILE A 199 28.06 -6.61 25.58
CA ILE A 199 29.42 -6.08 25.77
C ILE A 199 30.07 -6.66 27.02
N ASP A 200 29.37 -6.68 28.16
CA ASP A 200 29.94 -7.13 29.43
C ASP A 200 30.22 -8.65 29.46
N LYS A 201 29.40 -9.43 28.74
CA LYS A 201 29.47 -10.90 28.76
C LYS A 201 30.40 -11.45 27.68
N LYS A 202 30.39 -10.81 26.50
CA LYS A 202 31.06 -11.28 25.28
C LYS A 202 31.56 -10.10 24.42
N PRO A 203 32.57 -9.35 24.89
CA PRO A 203 32.96 -8.08 24.27
C PRO A 203 33.40 -8.24 22.81
N ARG A 204 34.20 -9.27 22.47
CA ARG A 204 34.66 -9.49 21.09
C ARG A 204 33.50 -9.77 20.11
N GLU A 205 32.55 -10.61 20.51
CA GLU A 205 31.36 -10.92 19.70
C GLU A 205 30.48 -9.67 19.54
N ALA A 206 30.23 -8.95 20.65
CA ALA A 206 29.46 -7.71 20.66
C ALA A 206 30.05 -6.64 19.73
N MET A 207 31.35 -6.39 19.80
CA MET A 207 32.02 -5.39 18.95
C MET A 207 31.99 -5.77 17.47
N THR A 208 32.11 -7.07 17.16
CA THR A 208 31.98 -7.57 15.78
C THR A 208 30.55 -7.35 15.25
N LEU A 209 29.54 -7.68 16.06
CA LEU A 209 28.13 -7.43 15.73
C LEU A 209 27.84 -5.94 15.53
N LEU A 210 28.33 -5.08 16.41
CA LEU A 210 28.17 -3.63 16.32
C LEU A 210 28.78 -3.08 15.02
N ARG A 211 29.99 -3.50 14.62
CA ARG A 211 30.59 -3.10 13.33
C ARG A 211 29.76 -3.54 12.12
N ILE A 212 29.24 -4.77 12.14
CA ILE A 212 28.34 -5.26 11.08
C ILE A 212 27.04 -4.42 11.04
N LEU A 213 26.46 -4.12 12.20
CA LEU A 213 25.24 -3.32 12.30
C LEU A 213 25.46 -1.87 11.87
N GLN A 214 26.60 -1.26 12.20
CA GLN A 214 26.97 0.10 11.80
C GLN A 214 26.88 0.27 10.27
N ALA A 215 27.44 -0.68 9.52
CA ALA A 215 27.39 -0.67 8.06
C ALA A 215 25.96 -0.83 7.51
N LYS A 216 25.07 -1.47 8.27
CA LYS A 216 23.66 -1.71 7.90
C LYS A 216 22.75 -0.52 8.18
N VAL A 217 23.07 0.32 9.18
CA VAL A 217 22.25 1.46 9.62
C VAL A 217 22.83 2.82 9.22
N ARG A 218 23.75 2.86 8.26
CA ARG A 218 24.44 4.09 7.82
C ARG A 218 23.45 5.20 7.41
N GLY A 219 23.72 6.42 7.84
CA GLY A 219 22.89 7.61 7.62
C GLY A 219 21.64 7.67 8.50
N THR A 220 21.63 6.96 9.63
CA THR A 220 20.55 6.99 10.64
C THR A 220 21.12 7.39 12.00
N SER A 221 20.25 7.80 12.92
CA SER A 221 20.64 8.09 14.31
C SER A 221 21.28 6.89 15.03
N LEU A 222 20.96 5.66 14.60
CA LEU A 222 21.56 4.44 15.16
C LEU A 222 23.04 4.30 14.80
N GLU A 223 23.49 4.85 13.67
CA GLU A 223 24.91 4.83 13.29
C GLU A 223 25.76 5.56 14.35
N GLU A 224 25.32 6.75 14.76
CA GLU A 224 26.02 7.55 15.75
C GLU A 224 26.02 6.88 17.13
N ARG A 225 24.91 6.22 17.50
CA ARG A 225 24.83 5.46 18.74
C ARG A 225 25.84 4.29 18.74
N ILE A 226 25.96 3.57 17.63
CA ILE A 226 26.94 2.48 17.48
C ILE A 226 28.37 3.02 17.50
N LYS A 227 28.65 4.14 16.80
CA LYS A 227 29.99 4.78 16.81
C LYS A 227 30.45 5.13 18.22
N LYS A 228 29.56 5.70 19.03
CA LYS A 228 29.86 6.03 20.43
C LYS A 228 30.23 4.78 21.22
N ALA A 229 29.43 3.72 21.14
CA ALA A 229 29.73 2.47 21.82
C ALA A 229 31.05 1.84 21.35
N LEU A 230 31.35 1.90 20.05
CA LEU A 230 32.61 1.40 19.49
C LEU A 230 33.84 2.24 19.87
N ALA A 231 33.67 3.48 20.28
CA ALA A 231 34.76 4.35 20.72
C ALA A 231 35.03 4.23 22.23
N SER A 232 34.06 3.75 23.00
CA SER A 232 34.15 3.56 24.45
C SER A 232 34.74 2.20 24.87
N HIS A 233 35.04 1.31 23.92
CA HIS A 233 35.53 -0.05 24.13
C HIS A 233 36.52 -0.47 23.05
#